data_AF-A0A937XMG0-F1
#
_entry.id   AF-A0A937XMG0-F1
#
_cell.length_a   1.000
_cell.length_b   1.000
_cell.length_c   1.000
_cell.angle_alpha   90.00
_cell.angle_beta   90.00
_cell.angle_gamma   90.00
#
_symmetry.space_group_name_H-M   'P 1'
#
loop_
_entity.id
_entity.type
_entity.pdbx_description
1 polymer ?
#
loop_
_entity_poly.entity_id
_entity_poly.type
_entity_poly.pdbx_seq_one_letter_code
_entity_poly.pdbx_strand_id
1 'polypeptide(L)'
;MGNHRSTDRWLGIAAAIVLLIAAVLVVLPFFSALLWASIVSITLWPLRELLAHRLRLGSNLAATLISLALLGLLVAPIAAASVLLANYTEDLLAQVRNLMQDGLPEPPLWLATIPFVGHWLADQWANYRHDGSALLSQSLALLEQHRGLILSAAREVSSGIAELLIAVFLSFFVLRDGERIAAWLSQGARRLSEEGPELLRLTARTIEGVVYGIVGTAVVSGLLGWAGYAIAGVPKSLTLSLLTFLGAFVPFGTALVWGPAAFWLLQQG
;
A
#
# COMPACT_ATOMS: atom_id res chain seq x y z
N MET A 1 -29.60 51.93 24.17
CA MET A 1 -29.56 50.46 24.39
C MET A 1 -29.44 49.66 23.07
N GLY A 2 -28.72 50.16 22.05
CA GLY A 2 -28.63 49.49 20.73
C GLY A 2 -27.32 48.77 20.41
N ASN A 3 -26.26 48.97 21.19
CA ASN A 3 -24.90 48.58 20.77
C ASN A 3 -24.46 47.19 21.24
N HIS A 4 -25.11 46.58 22.24
CA HIS A 4 -24.68 45.26 22.76
C HIS A 4 -25.04 44.09 21.82
N ARG A 5 -26.17 44.15 21.09
CA ARG A 5 -26.59 43.07 20.19
C ARG A 5 -25.74 42.92 18.92
N SER A 6 -25.06 43.99 18.49
CA SER A 6 -24.14 43.92 17.35
C SER A 6 -22.80 43.34 17.76
N THR A 7 -22.27 43.69 18.94
CA THR A 7 -21.01 43.15 19.47
C THR A 7 -21.09 41.64 19.68
N ASP A 8 -22.21 41.12 20.21
CA ASP A 8 -22.40 39.68 20.40
C ASP A 8 -22.46 38.90 19.06
N ARG A 9 -23.05 39.48 18.00
CA ARG A 9 -23.04 38.89 16.66
C ARG A 9 -21.64 38.85 16.05
N TRP A 10 -20.85 39.92 16.21
CA TRP A 10 -19.47 39.96 15.71
C TRP A 10 -18.56 38.99 16.47
N LEU A 11 -18.74 38.84 17.79
CA LEU A 11 -18.04 37.84 18.59
C LEU A 11 -18.42 36.41 18.16
N GLY A 12 -19.71 36.15 17.90
CA GLY A 12 -20.17 34.84 17.42
C GLY A 12 -19.62 34.48 16.03
N ILE A 13 -19.58 35.44 15.09
CA ILE A 13 -19.01 35.23 13.76
C ILE A 13 -17.49 35.03 13.84
N ALA A 14 -16.79 35.84 14.66
CA ALA A 14 -15.36 35.67 14.87
C ALA A 14 -15.04 34.29 15.47
N ALA A 15 -15.79 33.85 16.47
CA ALA A 15 -15.66 32.52 17.06
C ALA A 15 -15.94 31.42 16.03
N ALA A 16 -16.98 31.56 15.20
CA ALA A 16 -17.29 30.60 14.14
C ALA A 16 -16.18 30.52 13.08
N ILE A 17 -15.58 31.65 12.69
CA ILE A 17 -14.45 31.69 11.76
C ILE A 17 -13.22 31.03 12.38
N VAL A 18 -12.91 31.31 13.64
CA VAL A 18 -11.79 30.68 14.35
C VAL A 18 -12.01 29.17 14.47
N LEU A 19 -13.22 28.73 14.82
CA LEU A 19 -13.57 27.30 14.86
C LEU A 19 -13.46 26.65 13.47
N LEU A 20 -13.89 27.34 12.42
CA LEU A 20 -13.77 26.85 11.05
C LEU A 20 -12.30 26.72 10.63
N ILE A 21 -11.47 27.73 10.91
CA ILE A 21 -10.04 27.69 10.63
C ILE A 21 -9.36 26.58 11.42
N ALA A 22 -9.67 26.44 12.72
CA ALA A 22 -9.15 25.37 13.55
C ALA A 22 -9.56 23.99 13.03
N ALA A 23 -10.81 23.81 12.63
CA ALA A 23 -11.28 22.58 12.02
C ALA A 23 -10.55 22.27 10.71
N VAL A 24 -10.35 23.26 9.84
CA VAL A 24 -9.61 23.09 8.58
C VAL A 24 -8.14 22.74 8.86
N LEU A 25 -7.48 23.40 9.81
CA LEU A 25 -6.09 23.11 10.18
C LEU A 25 -5.93 21.69 10.75
N VAL A 26 -6.90 21.22 11.53
CA VAL A 26 -6.89 19.85 12.07
C VAL A 26 -7.15 18.81 10.98
N VAL A 27 -8.01 19.11 10.00
CA VAL A 27 -8.32 18.20 8.89
C VAL A 27 -7.21 18.19 7.83
N LEU A 28 -6.50 19.29 7.63
CA LEU A 28 -5.42 19.44 6.63
C LEU A 28 -4.40 18.29 6.63
N PRO A 29 -3.82 17.85 7.77
CA PRO A 29 -2.88 16.73 7.79
C PRO A 29 -3.52 15.39 7.38
N PHE A 30 -4.84 15.25 7.52
CA PHE A 30 -5.60 14.06 7.12
C PHE A 30 -6.27 14.18 5.76
N PHE A 31 -6.08 15.30 5.07
CA PHE A 31 -6.76 15.56 3.80
C PHE A 31 -6.43 14.49 2.77
N SER A 32 -5.17 14.04 2.72
CA SER A 32 -4.74 12.95 1.85
C SER A 32 -5.45 11.63 2.18
N ALA A 33 -5.52 11.25 3.46
CA ALA A 33 -6.27 10.06 3.90
C ALA A 33 -7.78 10.17 3.60
N LEU A 34 -8.36 11.37 3.71
CA LEU A 34 -9.77 11.63 3.40
C LEU A 34 -10.07 11.49 1.90
N LEU A 35 -9.14 11.91 1.04
CA LEU A 35 -9.22 11.69 -0.40
C LEU A 35 -9.19 10.20 -0.73
N TRP A 36 -8.24 9.45 -0.18
CA TRP A 36 -8.18 8.00 -0.35
C TRP A 36 -9.44 7.30 0.17
N ALA A 37 -9.94 7.71 1.34
CA ALA A 37 -11.19 7.21 1.88
C ALA A 37 -12.37 7.47 0.94
N SER A 38 -12.43 8.65 0.33
CA SER A 38 -13.47 9.03 -0.64
C SER A 38 -13.37 8.20 -1.91
N ILE A 39 -12.17 8.04 -2.48
CA ILE A 39 -11.91 7.21 -3.67
C ILE A 39 -12.39 5.78 -3.41
N VAL A 40 -11.90 5.16 -2.33
CA VAL A 40 -12.26 3.80 -1.91
C VAL A 40 -13.77 3.66 -1.71
N SER A 41 -14.40 4.63 -1.04
CA SER A 41 -15.83 4.59 -0.75
C SER A 41 -16.71 4.75 -1.99
N ILE A 42 -16.32 5.62 -2.92
CA ILE A 42 -17.02 5.79 -4.20
C ILE A 42 -16.92 4.48 -5.00
N THR A 43 -15.74 3.89 -5.12
CA THR A 43 -15.56 2.63 -5.85
C THR A 43 -16.29 1.45 -5.20
N LEU A 44 -16.35 1.39 -3.86
CA LEU A 44 -17.05 0.33 -3.13
C LEU A 44 -18.56 0.58 -2.97
N TRP A 45 -19.05 1.74 -3.40
CA TRP A 45 -20.48 2.08 -3.35
C TRP A 45 -21.39 1.04 -4.01
N PRO A 46 -21.16 0.61 -5.29
CA PRO A 46 -21.99 -0.40 -5.93
C PRO A 46 -21.94 -1.75 -5.19
N LEU A 47 -20.80 -2.10 -4.58
CA LEU A 47 -20.66 -3.31 -3.79
C LEU A 47 -21.50 -3.23 -2.50
N ARG A 48 -21.55 -2.06 -1.84
CA ARG A 48 -22.42 -1.80 -0.69
C ARG A 48 -23.89 -1.98 -1.03
N GLU A 49 -24.34 -1.38 -2.13
CA GLU A 49 -25.73 -1.49 -2.58
C GLU A 49 -26.08 -2.94 -2.95
N LEU A 50 -25.18 -3.65 -3.64
CA LEU A 50 -25.37 -5.06 -3.97
C LEU A 50 -25.52 -5.93 -2.71
N LEU A 51 -24.65 -5.74 -1.71
CA LEU A 51 -24.71 -6.47 -0.44
C LEU A 51 -25.98 -6.12 0.34
N ALA A 52 -26.32 -4.84 0.45
CA ALA A 52 -27.53 -4.39 1.12
C ALA A 52 -28.80 -4.98 0.48
N HIS A 53 -28.88 -5.00 -0.85
CA HIS A 53 -30.03 -5.56 -1.57
C HIS A 53 -30.06 -7.10 -1.54
N ARG A 54 -28.94 -7.78 -1.78
CA ARG A 54 -28.88 -9.26 -1.86
C ARG A 54 -29.09 -9.93 -0.52
N LEU A 55 -28.49 -9.39 0.53
CA LEU A 55 -28.51 -9.99 1.86
C LEU A 55 -29.54 -9.30 2.80
N ARG A 56 -30.30 -8.31 2.29
CA ARG A 56 -31.30 -7.53 3.05
C ARG A 56 -30.74 -6.91 4.34
N LEU A 57 -29.45 -6.56 4.37
CA LEU A 57 -28.85 -5.87 5.51
C LEU A 57 -29.16 -4.37 5.46
N GLY A 58 -29.30 -3.76 6.64
CA GLY A 58 -29.33 -2.31 6.76
C GLY A 58 -28.02 -1.68 6.28
N SER A 59 -28.09 -0.44 5.77
CA SER A 59 -26.95 0.29 5.20
C SER A 59 -25.71 0.28 6.12
N ASN A 60 -25.91 0.39 7.43
CA ASN A 60 -24.83 0.35 8.43
C ASN A 60 -24.10 -1.00 8.50
N LEU A 61 -24.82 -2.12 8.40
CA LEU A 61 -24.20 -3.44 8.46
C LEU A 61 -23.43 -3.76 7.18
N ALA A 62 -23.97 -3.36 6.01
CA ALA A 62 -23.25 -3.49 4.74
C ALA A 62 -21.95 -2.68 4.73
N ALA A 63 -21.99 -1.43 5.21
CA ALA A 63 -20.79 -0.60 5.37
C ALA A 63 -19.78 -1.23 6.34
N THR A 64 -20.23 -1.74 7.49
CA THR A 64 -19.35 -2.40 8.46
C THR A 64 -18.67 -3.63 7.88
N LEU A 65 -19.41 -4.49 7.17
CA LEU A 65 -18.86 -5.69 6.55
C LEU A 65 -17.80 -5.37 5.49
N ILE A 66 -18.06 -4.37 4.63
CA ILE A 66 -17.10 -3.94 3.62
C ILE A 66 -15.85 -3.36 4.28
N SER A 67 -16.00 -2.47 5.26
CA SER A 67 -14.84 -1.89 5.96
C SER A 67 -14.02 -2.94 6.71
N LEU A 68 -14.68 -3.94 7.31
CA LEU A 68 -14.00 -5.06 7.97
C LEU A 68 -13.27 -5.95 6.96
N ALA A 69 -13.88 -6.23 5.80
CA ALA A 69 -13.24 -6.96 4.72
C ALA A 69 -12.03 -6.21 4.16
N LEU A 70 -12.13 -4.88 4.01
CA LEU A 70 -11.05 -4.02 3.53
C LEU A 70 -9.90 -3.98 4.54
N LEU A 71 -10.20 -3.88 5.84
CA LEU A 71 -9.21 -3.95 6.90
C LEU A 71 -8.54 -5.32 6.95
N GLY A 72 -9.30 -6.41 6.81
CA GLY A 72 -8.77 -7.77 6.72
C GLY A 72 -7.83 -7.93 5.51
N LEU A 73 -8.23 -7.43 4.34
CA LEU A 73 -7.42 -7.44 3.12
C LEU A 73 -6.11 -6.68 3.31
N LEU A 74 -6.09 -5.63 4.15
CA LEU A 74 -4.90 -4.85 4.45
C LEU A 74 -3.99 -5.48 5.51
N VAL A 75 -4.57 -6.03 6.57
CA VAL A 75 -3.81 -6.60 7.67
C VAL A 75 -3.22 -7.95 7.27
N ALA A 76 -3.91 -8.71 6.42
CA ALA A 76 -3.46 -10.02 5.93
C ALA A 76 -2.04 -10.01 5.32
N PRO A 77 -1.66 -9.14 4.37
CA PRO A 77 -0.29 -9.10 3.83
C PRO A 77 0.73 -8.69 4.88
N ILE A 78 0.41 -7.77 5.78
CA ILE A 78 1.33 -7.31 6.82
C ILE A 78 1.61 -8.46 7.80
N ALA A 79 0.57 -9.18 8.20
CA ALA A 79 0.68 -10.36 9.04
C ALA A 79 1.44 -11.49 8.33
N ALA A 80 1.11 -11.76 7.05
CA ALA A 80 1.79 -12.76 6.25
C ALA A 80 3.28 -12.43 6.06
N ALA A 81 3.61 -11.18 5.74
CA ALA A 81 4.98 -10.70 5.63
C ALA A 81 5.71 -10.80 6.98
N SER A 82 5.08 -10.42 8.09
CA SER A 82 5.68 -10.51 9.42
C SER A 82 6.02 -11.95 9.81
N VAL A 83 5.12 -12.89 9.53
CA VAL A 83 5.36 -14.33 9.75
C VAL A 83 6.44 -14.84 8.79
N LEU A 84 6.45 -14.39 7.53
CA LEU A 84 7.47 -14.76 6.57
C LEU A 84 8.84 -14.27 7.06
N LEU A 85 8.98 -12.99 7.37
CA LEU A 85 10.21 -12.43 7.92
C LEU A 85 10.66 -13.19 9.18
N ALA A 86 9.78 -13.43 10.15
CA ALA A 86 10.12 -14.15 11.38
C ALA A 86 10.72 -15.54 11.08
N ASN A 87 10.09 -16.31 10.18
CA ASN A 87 10.58 -17.63 9.78
C ASN A 87 11.89 -17.56 8.96
N TYR A 88 12.01 -16.56 8.07
CA TYR A 88 13.24 -16.36 7.29
C TYR A 88 14.38 -15.82 8.14
N THR A 89 14.13 -15.18 9.30
CA THR A 89 15.21 -14.61 10.12
C THR A 89 16.06 -15.70 10.75
N GLU A 90 15.46 -16.81 11.17
CA GLU A 90 16.20 -17.95 11.75
C GLU A 90 17.05 -18.68 10.69
N ASP A 91 16.47 -18.93 9.50
CA ASP A 91 17.18 -19.53 8.37
C ASP A 91 18.25 -18.60 7.78
N LEU A 92 17.99 -17.30 7.68
CA LEU A 92 18.96 -16.30 7.21
C LEU A 92 20.10 -16.14 8.21
N LEU A 93 19.85 -16.14 9.52
CA LEU A 93 20.93 -16.11 10.51
C LEU A 93 21.82 -17.35 10.41
N ALA A 94 21.23 -18.52 10.21
CA ALA A 94 21.97 -19.76 10.02
C ALA A 94 22.79 -19.75 8.72
N GLN A 95 22.20 -19.29 7.61
CA GLN A 95 22.90 -19.15 6.32
C GLN A 95 24.01 -18.08 6.37
N VAL A 96 23.77 -16.93 7.00
CA VAL A 96 24.78 -15.88 7.20
C VAL A 96 25.92 -16.40 8.08
N ARG A 97 25.61 -17.18 9.12
CA ARG A 97 26.63 -17.83 9.96
C ARG A 97 27.44 -18.87 9.20
N ASN A 98 26.78 -19.69 8.36
CA ASN A 98 27.46 -20.67 7.51
C ASN A 98 28.30 -19.98 6.40
N LEU A 99 27.81 -18.88 5.82
CA LEU A 99 28.59 -18.03 4.89
C LEU A 99 29.81 -17.38 5.54
N MET A 100 29.71 -17.02 6.83
CA MET A 100 30.85 -16.51 7.62
C MET A 100 31.86 -17.59 8.02
N GLN A 101 31.44 -18.85 8.14
CA GLN A 101 32.28 -19.96 8.61
C GLN A 101 32.87 -20.79 7.46
N ASP A 102 32.10 -21.05 6.41
CA ASP A 102 32.45 -21.94 5.29
C ASP A 102 32.68 -21.20 3.95
N GLY A 103 32.48 -19.87 3.91
CA GLY A 103 32.57 -19.06 2.70
C GLY A 103 31.36 -19.19 1.76
N LEU A 104 31.41 -18.55 0.58
CA LEU A 104 30.36 -18.67 -0.44
C LEU A 104 30.24 -20.12 -0.94
N PRO A 105 29.03 -20.69 -1.14
CA PRO A 105 28.85 -21.98 -1.83
C PRO A 105 29.40 -21.94 -3.27
N GLU A 106 29.54 -23.10 -3.94
CA GLU A 106 30.06 -23.13 -5.31
C GLU A 106 29.25 -22.23 -6.24
N PRO A 107 29.91 -21.50 -7.17
CA PRO A 107 29.21 -20.63 -8.10
C PRO A 107 28.22 -21.48 -8.93
N PRO A 108 26.94 -21.08 -8.97
CA PRO A 108 25.97 -21.84 -9.75
C PRO A 108 26.33 -21.75 -11.24
N LEU A 109 26.17 -22.86 -11.96
CA LEU A 109 26.68 -23.05 -13.34
C LEU A 109 26.16 -22.01 -14.35
N TRP A 110 25.00 -21.39 -14.09
CA TRP A 110 24.43 -20.34 -14.93
C TRP A 110 25.19 -19.01 -14.85
N LEU A 111 25.97 -18.77 -13.77
CA LEU A 111 26.70 -17.52 -13.55
C LEU A 111 27.74 -17.31 -14.66
N ALA A 112 28.41 -18.38 -15.09
CA ALA A 112 29.39 -18.37 -16.17
C ALA A 112 28.74 -18.27 -17.57
N THR A 113 27.43 -18.48 -17.68
CA THR A 113 26.70 -18.47 -18.97
C THR A 113 26.22 -17.07 -19.36
N ILE A 114 26.32 -16.07 -18.48
CA ILE A 114 25.94 -14.69 -18.77
C ILE A 114 26.97 -14.03 -19.72
N PRO A 115 26.57 -13.65 -20.95
CA PRO A 115 27.48 -12.93 -21.85
C PRO A 115 27.86 -11.58 -21.24
N PHE A 116 29.11 -11.15 -21.46
CA PHE A 116 29.77 -9.94 -20.95
C PHE A 116 30.17 -9.93 -19.46
N VAL A 117 29.33 -10.38 -18.52
CA VAL A 117 29.59 -10.20 -17.07
C VAL A 117 29.90 -11.51 -16.34
N GLY A 118 29.53 -12.67 -16.90
CA GLY A 118 29.60 -13.95 -16.20
C GLY A 118 30.99 -14.37 -15.73
N HIS A 119 32.02 -14.11 -16.55
CA HIS A 119 33.41 -14.43 -16.22
C HIS A 119 33.95 -13.52 -15.09
N TRP A 120 33.65 -12.22 -15.15
CA TRP A 120 34.00 -11.28 -14.09
C TRP A 120 33.27 -11.61 -12.77
N LEU A 121 31.99 -12.00 -12.85
CA LEU A 121 31.20 -12.39 -11.69
C LEU A 121 31.70 -13.71 -11.08
N ALA A 122 32.11 -14.68 -11.90
CA ALA A 122 32.69 -15.94 -11.45
C ALA A 122 34.07 -15.75 -10.80
N ASP A 123 34.93 -14.88 -11.35
CA ASP A 123 36.23 -14.55 -10.76
C ASP A 123 36.07 -13.79 -9.43
N GLN A 124 35.12 -12.87 -9.33
CA GLN A 124 34.78 -12.21 -8.06
C GLN A 124 34.23 -13.24 -7.05
N TRP A 125 33.34 -14.14 -7.47
CA TRP A 125 32.82 -15.22 -6.62
C TRP A 125 33.92 -16.13 -6.08
N ALA A 126 34.92 -16.47 -6.90
CA ALA A 126 36.09 -17.24 -6.50
C ALA A 126 36.99 -16.48 -5.50
N ASN A 127 37.16 -15.17 -5.67
CA ASN A 127 37.92 -14.32 -4.76
C ASN A 127 37.28 -14.18 -3.37
N TYR A 128 35.94 -14.16 -3.31
CA TYR A 128 35.20 -14.07 -2.05
C TYR A 128 34.87 -15.43 -1.40
N ARG A 129 35.26 -16.54 -2.05
CA ARG A 129 35.10 -17.91 -1.54
C ARG A 129 35.78 -18.13 -0.18
N HIS A 130 36.89 -17.41 0.08
CA HIS A 130 37.70 -17.59 1.29
C HIS A 130 37.45 -16.53 2.37
N ASP A 131 36.67 -15.48 2.08
CA ASP A 131 36.47 -14.37 3.01
C ASP A 131 35.03 -13.85 2.95
N GLY A 132 34.09 -14.65 3.44
CA GLY A 132 32.66 -14.29 3.51
C GLY A 132 32.40 -13.02 4.34
N SER A 133 33.34 -12.66 5.22
CA SER A 133 33.34 -11.42 5.99
C SER A 133 33.51 -10.16 5.13
N ALA A 134 34.25 -10.26 4.01
CA ALA A 134 34.49 -9.16 3.08
C ALA A 134 33.25 -8.83 2.22
N LEU A 135 32.42 -9.83 1.90
CA LEU A 135 31.13 -9.61 1.23
C LEU A 135 30.08 -9.03 2.15
N LEU A 136 30.02 -9.51 3.40
CA LEU A 136 29.13 -8.96 4.42
C LEU A 136 29.50 -7.52 4.75
N SER A 137 30.79 -7.21 4.91
CA SER A 137 31.22 -5.83 5.17
C SER A 137 31.01 -4.91 3.96
N GLN A 138 31.18 -5.36 2.72
CA GLN A 138 30.86 -4.56 1.53
C GLN A 138 29.35 -4.35 1.33
N SER A 139 28.53 -5.37 1.56
CA SER A 139 27.07 -5.21 1.51
C SER A 139 26.56 -4.32 2.64
N LEU A 140 27.10 -4.45 3.86
CA LEU A 140 26.82 -3.53 4.97
C LEU A 140 27.33 -2.11 4.67
N ALA A 141 28.50 -1.95 4.05
CA ALA A 141 29.02 -0.64 3.65
C ALA A 141 28.17 0.01 2.54
N LEU A 142 27.66 -0.78 1.59
CA LEU A 142 26.69 -0.32 0.58
C LEU A 142 25.37 0.08 1.24
N LEU A 143 24.89 -0.69 2.22
CA LEU A 143 23.71 -0.35 3.01
C LEU A 143 23.93 0.91 3.86
N GLU A 144 25.13 1.12 4.41
CA GLU A 144 25.50 2.34 5.16
C GLU A 144 25.62 3.55 4.24
N GLN A 145 26.24 3.40 3.07
CA GLN A 145 26.36 4.44 2.04
C GLN A 145 24.99 4.89 1.52
N HIS A 146 24.03 3.96 1.42
CA HIS A 146 22.67 4.24 0.96
C HIS A 146 21.65 4.29 2.11
N ARG A 147 22.10 4.35 3.36
CA ARG A 147 21.24 4.34 4.55
C ARG A 147 20.20 5.45 4.54
N GLY A 148 20.58 6.61 4.02
CA GLY A 148 19.66 7.75 3.85
C GLY A 148 18.48 7.42 2.94
N LEU A 149 18.74 6.78 1.80
CA LEU A 149 17.71 6.35 0.84
C LEU A 149 16.83 5.23 1.39
N ILE A 150 17.43 4.27 2.11
CA ILE A 150 16.70 3.17 2.73
C ILE A 150 15.79 3.68 3.85
N LEU A 151 16.30 4.57 4.70
CA LEU A 151 15.51 5.19 5.78
C LEU A 151 14.39 6.08 5.23
N SER A 152 14.65 6.84 4.16
CA SER A 152 13.59 7.65 3.54
C SER A 152 12.53 6.79 2.89
N ALA A 153 12.91 5.73 2.16
CA ALA A 153 11.96 4.78 1.58
C ALA A 153 11.17 4.04 2.67
N ALA A 154 11.82 3.58 3.73
CA ALA A 154 11.15 2.93 4.86
C ALA A 154 10.15 3.89 5.56
N ARG A 155 10.53 5.16 5.72
CA ARG A 155 9.64 6.19 6.28
C ARG A 155 8.45 6.45 5.38
N GLU A 156 8.65 6.55 4.07
CA GLU A 156 7.60 6.78 3.09
C GLU A 156 6.58 5.63 3.03
N VAL A 157 7.08 4.38 3.02
CA VAL A 157 6.24 3.18 3.11
C VAL A 157 5.47 3.17 4.43
N SER A 158 6.14 3.47 5.55
CA SER A 158 5.49 3.50 6.87
C SER A 158 4.39 4.56 6.93
N SER A 159 4.65 5.76 6.39
CA SER A 159 3.63 6.82 6.31
C SER A 159 2.49 6.43 5.39
N GLY A 160 2.75 5.79 4.25
CA GLY A 160 1.72 5.32 3.32
C GLY A 160 0.82 4.25 3.94
N ILE A 161 1.39 3.30 4.69
CA ILE A 161 0.61 2.30 5.44
C ILE A 161 -0.27 2.97 6.50
N ALA A 162 0.27 3.90 7.27
CA ALA A 162 -0.50 4.63 8.29
C ALA A 162 -1.63 5.46 7.66
N GLU A 163 -1.34 6.16 6.56
CA GLU A 163 -2.32 6.93 5.81
C GLU A 163 -3.44 6.05 5.28
N LEU A 164 -3.09 4.87 4.74
CA LEU A 164 -4.04 3.94 4.18
C LEU A 164 -4.90 3.28 5.28
N LEU A 165 -4.34 2.97 6.45
CA LEU A 165 -5.11 2.55 7.63
C LEU A 165 -6.14 3.60 8.06
N ILE A 166 -5.73 4.87 8.11
CA ILE A 166 -6.63 5.98 8.41
C ILE A 166 -7.69 6.10 7.30
N ALA A 167 -7.32 5.97 6.03
CA ALA A 167 -8.25 6.01 4.91
C ALA A 167 -9.30 4.89 4.99
N VAL A 168 -8.90 3.67 5.34
CA VAL A 168 -9.82 2.54 5.57
C VAL A 168 -10.77 2.86 6.72
N PHE A 169 -10.27 3.39 7.83
CA PHE A 169 -11.10 3.81 8.95
C PHE A 169 -12.09 4.92 8.58
N LEU A 170 -11.65 5.95 7.85
CA LEU A 170 -12.51 7.03 7.38
C LEU A 170 -13.51 6.55 6.31
N SER A 171 -13.13 5.56 5.49
CA SER A 171 -14.00 4.98 4.46
C SER A 171 -15.26 4.38 5.08
N PHE A 172 -15.18 3.85 6.30
CA PHE A 172 -16.36 3.38 7.04
C PHE A 172 -17.38 4.49 7.24
N PHE A 173 -16.95 5.67 7.71
CA PHE A 173 -17.84 6.81 7.91
C PHE A 173 -18.39 7.33 6.58
N VAL A 174 -17.56 7.39 5.53
CA VAL A 174 -17.98 7.84 4.20
C VAL A 174 -18.96 6.85 3.56
N LEU A 175 -18.77 5.55 3.72
CA LEU A 175 -19.70 4.52 3.23
C LEU A 175 -21.02 4.52 4.01
N ARG A 176 -20.97 4.75 5.32
CA ARG A 176 -22.15 4.79 6.19
C ARG A 176 -23.00 6.03 5.95
N ASP A 177 -22.37 7.20 5.93
CA ASP A 177 -23.03 8.50 5.85
C ASP A 177 -23.03 9.07 4.41
N GLY A 178 -22.61 8.28 3.42
CA GLY A 178 -22.33 8.75 2.06
C GLY A 178 -23.53 9.32 1.31
N GLU A 179 -24.75 8.86 1.59
CA GLU A 179 -25.97 9.43 1.01
C GLU A 179 -26.17 10.88 1.47
N ARG A 180 -25.91 11.16 2.75
CA ARG A 180 -25.98 12.50 3.33
C ARG A 180 -24.86 13.39 2.82
N ILE A 181 -23.64 12.84 2.71
CA ILE A 181 -22.47 13.55 2.17
C ILE A 181 -22.70 13.91 0.68
N ALA A 182 -23.20 12.97 -0.13
CA ALA A 182 -23.50 13.18 -1.54
C ALA A 182 -24.64 14.19 -1.74
N ALA A 183 -25.68 14.14 -0.90
CA ALA A 183 -26.75 15.14 -0.92
C ALA A 183 -26.23 16.55 -0.60
N TRP A 184 -25.33 16.67 0.38
CA TRP A 184 -24.73 17.96 0.73
C TRP A 184 -23.81 18.50 -0.37
N LEU A 185 -22.94 17.64 -0.93
CA LEU A 185 -22.07 17.99 -2.05
C LEU A 185 -22.86 18.41 -3.29
N SER A 186 -23.91 17.66 -3.65
CA SER A 186 -24.75 17.99 -4.80
C SER A 186 -25.53 19.29 -4.63
N GLN A 187 -26.00 19.59 -3.41
CA GLN A 187 -26.60 20.89 -3.11
C GLN A 187 -25.58 22.04 -3.21
N GLY A 188 -24.36 21.83 -2.72
CA GLY A 188 -23.27 22.81 -2.84
C GLY A 188 -22.89 23.06 -4.30
N ALA A 189 -22.71 21.99 -5.09
CA ALA A 189 -22.39 22.09 -6.51
C ALA A 189 -23.49 22.77 -7.31
N ARG A 190 -24.78 22.51 -6.99
CA ARG A 190 -25.92 23.18 -7.61
C ARG A 190 -25.92 24.70 -7.38
N ARG A 191 -25.37 25.18 -6.25
CA ARG A 191 -25.24 26.62 -5.97
C ARG A 191 -24.15 27.28 -6.80
N LEU A 192 -23.15 26.52 -7.26
CA LEU A 192 -22.05 27.00 -8.10
C LEU A 192 -22.44 27.01 -9.58
N SER A 193 -23.16 25.98 -10.04
CA SER A 193 -23.65 25.84 -11.41
C SER A 193 -24.85 24.89 -11.47
N GLU A 194 -25.78 25.10 -12.41
CA GLU A 194 -26.91 24.19 -12.64
C GLU A 194 -26.45 22.76 -13.00
N GLU A 195 -25.33 22.63 -13.73
CA GLU A 195 -24.71 21.37 -14.12
C GLU A 195 -23.82 20.76 -13.02
N GLY A 196 -23.62 21.45 -11.89
CA GLY A 196 -22.73 21.02 -10.82
C GLY A 196 -22.93 19.57 -10.33
N PRO A 197 -24.17 19.10 -10.10
CA PRO A 197 -24.43 17.71 -9.74
C PRO A 197 -24.02 16.68 -10.81
N GLU A 198 -24.09 17.05 -12.09
CA GLU A 198 -23.66 16.19 -13.20
C GLU A 198 -22.14 16.11 -13.28
N LEU A 199 -21.45 17.24 -13.12
CA LEU A 199 -19.98 17.29 -13.03
C LEU A 199 -19.45 16.45 -11.87
N LEU A 200 -20.12 16.47 -10.71
CA LEU A 200 -19.77 15.59 -9.58
C LEU A 200 -19.90 14.11 -9.93
N ARG A 201 -20.97 13.72 -10.62
CA ARG A 201 -21.17 12.34 -11.06
C ARG A 201 -20.13 11.93 -12.09
N LEU A 202 -19.78 12.82 -13.02
CA LEU A 202 -18.73 12.55 -14.02
C LEU A 202 -17.37 12.36 -13.34
N THR A 203 -17.05 13.19 -12.34
CA THR A 203 -15.84 13.06 -11.53
C THR A 203 -15.79 11.71 -10.81
N ALA A 204 -16.89 11.32 -10.15
CA ALA A 204 -16.99 10.02 -9.49
C ALA A 204 -16.77 8.84 -10.46
N ARG A 205 -17.40 8.88 -11.65
CA ARG A 205 -17.22 7.85 -12.69
C ARG A 205 -15.79 7.78 -13.22
N THR A 206 -15.11 8.91 -13.36
CA THR A 206 -13.70 8.94 -13.76
C THR A 206 -12.82 8.31 -12.70
N ILE A 207 -13.05 8.63 -11.42
CA ILE A 207 -12.34 8.01 -10.29
C ILE A 207 -12.56 6.50 -10.30
N GLU A 208 -13.80 6.04 -10.44
CA GLU A 208 -14.13 4.62 -10.55
C GLU A 208 -13.39 3.95 -11.71
N GLY A 209 -13.38 4.57 -12.89
CA GLY A 209 -12.67 4.04 -14.07
C GLY A 209 -11.17 3.86 -13.82
N VAL A 210 -10.52 4.83 -13.17
CA VAL A 210 -9.10 4.74 -12.81
C VAL A 210 -8.86 3.63 -11.80
N VAL A 211 -9.67 3.55 -10.73
CA VAL A 211 -9.50 2.54 -9.68
C VAL A 211 -9.74 1.14 -10.23
N TYR A 212 -10.79 0.93 -11.02
CA TYR A 212 -11.03 -0.35 -11.69
C TYR A 212 -9.89 -0.74 -12.63
N GLY A 213 -9.26 0.24 -13.30
CA GLY A 213 -8.03 0.02 -14.07
C GLY A 213 -6.88 -0.51 -13.21
N ILE A 214 -6.60 0.14 -12.08
CA ILE A 214 -5.54 -0.26 -11.14
C ILE A 214 -5.81 -1.64 -10.53
N VAL A 215 -7.05 -1.90 -10.10
CA VAL A 215 -7.45 -3.21 -9.56
C VAL A 215 -7.34 -4.28 -10.65
N GLY A 216 -7.76 -3.96 -11.88
CA GLY A 216 -7.66 -4.87 -13.03
C GLY A 216 -6.22 -5.25 -13.36
N THR A 217 -5.31 -4.27 -13.40
CA THR A 217 -3.87 -4.55 -13.61
C THR A 217 -3.29 -5.35 -12.45
N ALA A 218 -3.63 -5.02 -11.20
CA ALA A 218 -3.19 -5.77 -10.03
C ALA A 218 -3.61 -7.25 -10.14
N VAL A 219 -4.87 -7.53 -10.49
CA VAL A 219 -5.38 -8.92 -10.67
C VAL A 219 -4.55 -9.65 -11.72
N VAL A 220 -4.30 -9.03 -12.88
CA VAL A 220 -3.48 -9.62 -13.94
C VAL A 220 -2.07 -9.90 -13.43
N SER A 221 -1.43 -8.94 -12.75
CA SER A 221 -0.10 -9.12 -12.18
C SER A 221 -0.04 -10.24 -11.12
N GLY A 222 -1.07 -10.36 -10.29
CA GLY A 222 -1.19 -11.43 -9.30
C GLY A 222 -1.32 -12.82 -9.94
N LEU A 223 -2.16 -12.94 -10.97
CA LEU A 223 -2.35 -14.19 -11.72
C LEU A 223 -1.08 -14.60 -12.47
N LEU A 224 -0.42 -13.64 -13.14
CA LEU A 224 0.86 -13.88 -13.82
C LEU A 224 1.95 -14.27 -12.83
N GLY A 225 2.02 -13.59 -11.67
CA GLY A 225 2.94 -13.94 -10.59
C GLY A 225 2.69 -15.37 -10.07
N TRP A 226 1.43 -15.74 -9.83
CA TRP A 226 1.07 -17.09 -9.42
C TRP A 226 1.51 -18.15 -10.43
N ALA A 227 1.23 -17.94 -11.72
CA ALA A 227 1.67 -18.83 -12.78
C ALA A 227 3.19 -18.95 -12.84
N GLY A 228 3.91 -17.83 -12.73
CA GLY A 228 5.37 -17.79 -12.69
C GLY A 228 5.96 -18.57 -11.52
N TYR A 229 5.46 -18.34 -10.29
CA TYR A 229 5.92 -19.05 -9.10
C TYR A 229 5.55 -20.55 -9.12
N ALA A 230 4.40 -20.90 -9.70
CA ALA A 230 3.99 -22.29 -9.87
C ALA A 230 4.90 -23.04 -10.85
N ILE A 231 5.27 -22.43 -11.98
CA ILE A 231 6.21 -23.02 -12.95
C ILE A 231 7.61 -23.15 -12.35
N ALA A 232 8.06 -22.17 -11.55
CA ALA A 232 9.37 -22.18 -10.90
C ALA A 232 9.46 -23.13 -9.69
N GLY A 233 8.38 -23.83 -9.30
CA GLY A 233 8.39 -24.79 -8.20
C GLY A 233 8.54 -24.17 -6.80
N VAL A 234 8.27 -22.88 -6.64
CA VAL A 234 8.48 -22.17 -5.37
C VAL A 234 7.44 -22.64 -4.34
N PRO A 235 7.86 -23.13 -3.15
CA PRO A 235 6.95 -23.47 -2.07
C PRO A 235 6.19 -22.21 -1.62
N LYS A 236 4.88 -22.35 -1.37
CA LYS A 236 3.95 -21.23 -1.04
C LYS A 236 3.73 -20.22 -2.18
N SER A 237 3.70 -20.68 -3.44
CA SER A 237 3.42 -19.87 -4.63
C SER A 237 2.17 -18.97 -4.50
N LEU A 238 1.11 -19.45 -3.85
CA LEU A 238 -0.12 -18.69 -3.61
C LEU A 238 0.09 -17.48 -2.67
N THR A 239 0.91 -17.64 -1.64
CA THR A 239 1.20 -16.56 -0.68
C THR A 239 2.07 -15.49 -1.32
N LEU A 240 3.05 -15.88 -2.14
CA LEU A 240 3.90 -14.96 -2.90
C LEU A 240 3.11 -14.20 -3.97
N SER A 241 2.20 -14.88 -4.69
CA SER A 241 1.35 -14.21 -5.68
C SER A 241 0.35 -13.26 -5.03
N LEU A 242 -0.17 -13.59 -3.85
CA LEU A 242 -0.99 -12.67 -3.07
C LEU A 242 -0.19 -11.45 -2.63
N LEU A 243 1.08 -11.63 -2.25
CA LEU A 243 1.98 -10.53 -1.93
C LEU A 243 2.28 -9.66 -3.15
N THR A 244 2.46 -10.25 -4.33
CA THR A 244 2.67 -9.53 -5.60
C THR A 244 1.41 -8.77 -6.05
N PHE A 245 0.24 -9.38 -5.90
CA PHE A 245 -1.06 -8.72 -6.13
C PHE A 245 -1.21 -7.49 -5.23
N LEU A 246 -0.95 -7.64 -3.93
CA LEU A 246 -1.07 -6.55 -2.97
C LEU A 246 0.03 -5.50 -3.13
N GLY A 247 1.24 -5.93 -3.49
CA GLY A 247 2.37 -5.07 -3.81
C GLY A 247 2.17 -4.24 -5.07
N ALA A 248 1.26 -4.64 -5.98
CA ALA A 248 0.90 -3.85 -7.16
C ALA A 248 0.14 -2.56 -6.82
N PHE A 249 -0.48 -2.47 -5.65
CA PHE A 249 -1.16 -1.24 -5.18
C PHE A 249 -0.20 -0.21 -4.59
N VAL A 250 1.00 -0.62 -4.21
CA VAL A 250 2.02 0.26 -3.62
C VAL A 250 3.02 0.64 -4.72
N PRO A 251 3.22 1.94 -5.02
CA PRO A 251 4.37 2.35 -5.83
C PRO A 251 5.65 1.81 -5.19
N PHE A 252 6.43 1.00 -5.92
CA PHE A 252 7.59 0.22 -5.43
C PHE A 252 7.30 -1.05 -4.59
N GLY A 253 6.05 -1.41 -4.31
CA GLY A 253 5.71 -2.65 -3.56
C GLY A 253 6.08 -3.92 -4.31
N THR A 254 5.89 -3.94 -5.62
CA THR A 254 6.36 -5.02 -6.51
C THR A 254 7.88 -5.16 -6.50
N ALA A 255 8.63 -4.07 -6.41
CA ALA A 255 10.10 -4.11 -6.31
C ALA A 255 10.57 -4.70 -4.97
N LEU A 256 9.86 -4.39 -3.88
CA LEU A 256 10.16 -4.92 -2.54
C LEU A 256 9.83 -6.42 -2.42
N VAL A 257 8.82 -6.92 -3.15
CA VAL A 257 8.51 -8.36 -3.23
C VAL A 257 9.47 -9.09 -4.18
N TRP A 258 9.88 -8.45 -5.27
CA TRP A 258 10.85 -9.02 -6.21
C TRP A 258 12.24 -9.19 -5.61
N GLY A 259 12.70 -8.32 -4.72
CA GLY A 259 14.03 -8.44 -4.11
C GLY A 259 14.25 -9.79 -3.41
N PRO A 260 13.44 -10.15 -2.41
CA PRO A 260 13.54 -11.45 -1.72
C PRO A 260 13.24 -12.65 -2.63
N ALA A 261 12.27 -12.52 -3.55
CA ALA A 261 11.94 -13.60 -4.50
C ALA A 261 13.08 -13.86 -5.49
N ALA A 262 13.74 -12.81 -5.98
CA ALA A 262 14.92 -12.91 -6.82
C ALA A 262 16.10 -13.47 -6.04
N PHE A 263 16.33 -13.05 -4.80
CA PHE A 263 17.38 -13.58 -3.94
C PHE A 263 17.21 -15.09 -3.68
N TRP A 264 15.98 -15.54 -3.42
CA TRP A 264 15.68 -16.96 -3.22
C TRP A 264 15.81 -17.78 -4.50
N LEU A 265 15.37 -17.24 -5.65
CA LEU A 265 15.57 -17.87 -6.96
C LEU A 265 17.06 -17.96 -7.34
N LEU A 266 17.86 -16.96 -6.98
CA LEU A 266 19.31 -16.94 -7.19
C LEU A 266 20.07 -17.97 -6.31
N GLN A 267 19.48 -18.42 -5.21
CA GLN A 267 20.05 -19.50 -4.40
C GLN A 267 19.67 -20.91 -4.88
N GLN A 268 18.60 -21.05 -5.68
CA GLN A 268 18.11 -22.34 -6.15
C GLN A 268 18.46 -22.66 -7.61
N GLY A 269 18.84 -21.66 -8.40
CA GLY A 269 19.46 -21.84 -9.72
C GLY A 269 20.97 -21.90 -9.61
#